data_AF-A0A379WJF1-F1
#
_entry.id   AF-A0A379WJF1-F1
#
_cell.length_a   1.000
_cell.length_b   1.000
_cell.length_c   1.000
_cell.angle_alpha   90.00
_cell.angle_beta   90.00
_cell.angle_gamma   90.00
#
_symmetry.space_group_name_H-M   'P 1'
#
loop_
_entity.id
_entity.type
_entity.pdbx_description
1 polymer ?
#
loop_
_entity_poly.entity_id
_entity_poly.type
_entity_poly.pdbx_seq_one_letter_code
_entity_poly.pdbx_strand_id
1 'polypeptide(L)'
;MSKKYGHDIPDSAVSLAINSRLGRSQDHLHIHISCIRPDVREQLDNDLTRISTRWLPLPGGLMGHEYLARRVTESELAQRSPFMMLAEEVPEARDHMGRYALAVVRQSDDSFVLLATERNLLTLNRASAEEIQDHSCAILSSR
;
A
#
# COMPACT_ATOMS: atom_id res chain seq x y z
N MET A 1 12.10 7.54 9.80
CA MET A 1 12.51 8.36 8.63
C MET A 1 12.90 9.79 9.05
N SER A 2 12.06 10.53 9.79
CA SER A 2 12.32 11.92 10.23
C SER A 2 13.69 12.15 10.85
N LYS A 3 14.15 11.25 11.74
CA LYS A 3 15.51 11.32 12.33
C LYS A 3 16.63 11.38 11.28
N LYS A 4 16.50 10.65 10.17
CA LYS A 4 17.48 10.65 9.07
C LYS A 4 17.33 11.89 8.19
N TYR A 5 16.11 12.38 8.01
CA TYR A 5 15.82 13.57 7.23
C TYR A 5 16.23 14.87 7.94
N GLY A 6 16.28 14.87 9.27
CA GLY A 6 16.66 16.03 10.10
C GLY A 6 15.49 16.94 10.47
N HIS A 7 14.30 16.69 9.92
CA HIS A 7 13.05 17.37 10.21
C HIS A 7 11.89 16.37 10.28
N ASP A 8 10.75 16.82 10.82
CA ASP A 8 9.52 16.04 10.80
C ASP A 8 9.08 15.79 9.36
N ILE A 9 8.79 14.53 9.07
CA ILE A 9 8.21 14.10 7.80
C ILE A 9 6.70 14.00 8.02
N PRO A 10 5.87 14.62 7.17
CA PRO A 10 4.42 14.50 7.29
C PRO A 10 3.98 13.06 7.03
N ASP A 11 3.01 12.58 7.81
CA ASP A 11 2.50 11.20 7.67
C ASP A 11 1.93 10.92 6.27
N SER A 12 1.41 11.95 5.59
CA SER A 12 0.92 11.86 4.20
C SER A 12 2.00 11.46 3.20
N ALA A 13 3.27 11.68 3.52
CA ALA A 13 4.42 11.29 2.70
C ALA A 13 4.90 9.86 2.99
N VAL A 14 4.45 9.20 4.06
CA VAL A 14 4.94 7.89 4.47
C VAL A 14 4.05 6.77 3.91
N SER A 15 4.69 5.69 3.47
CA SER A 15 4.03 4.44 3.09
C SER A 15 4.75 3.24 3.70
N LEU A 16 3.99 2.19 3.99
CA LEU A 16 4.50 0.88 4.36
C LEU A 16 4.15 -0.09 3.23
N ALA A 17 5.11 -0.90 2.77
CA ALA A 17 4.88 -1.88 1.72
C ALA A 17 5.56 -3.22 2.02
N ILE A 18 4.92 -4.32 1.66
CA ILE A 18 5.51 -5.67 1.69
C ILE A 18 5.30 -6.35 0.35
N ASN A 19 6.39 -6.81 -0.23
CA ASN A 19 6.40 -7.48 -1.52
C ASN A 19 6.07 -8.98 -1.36
N SER A 20 5.47 -9.57 -2.39
CA SER A 20 5.25 -11.00 -2.48
C SER A 20 6.58 -11.75 -2.63
N ARG A 21 6.55 -13.09 -2.60
CA ARG A 21 7.74 -13.92 -2.83
C ARG A 21 8.41 -13.64 -4.18
N LEU A 22 7.63 -13.31 -5.22
CA LEU A 22 8.18 -13.01 -6.55
C LEU A 22 8.62 -11.56 -6.71
N GLY A 23 8.16 -10.66 -5.84
CA GLY A 23 8.55 -9.25 -5.82
C GLY A 23 9.76 -8.96 -4.93
N ARG A 24 10.37 -9.96 -4.29
CA ARG A 24 11.50 -9.76 -3.34
C ARG A 24 12.69 -10.66 -3.64
N SER A 25 13.84 -10.28 -3.08
CA SER A 25 15.08 -11.08 -3.12
C SER A 25 15.43 -11.72 -1.78
N GLN A 26 15.03 -11.12 -0.66
CA GLN A 26 15.29 -11.64 0.68
C GLN A 26 14.15 -12.54 1.15
N ASP A 27 14.47 -13.70 1.73
CA ASP A 27 13.49 -14.66 2.26
C ASP A 27 13.34 -14.58 3.79
N HIS A 28 13.33 -13.35 4.28
CA HIS A 28 12.93 -12.99 5.64
C HIS A 28 11.86 -11.91 5.50
N LEU A 29 10.77 -11.98 6.25
CA LEU A 29 9.75 -10.93 6.26
C LEU A 29 10.37 -9.56 6.54
N HIS A 30 10.14 -8.60 5.63
CA HIS A 30 10.53 -7.21 5.79
C HIS A 30 9.45 -6.31 5.21
N ILE A 31 9.20 -5.18 5.89
CA ILE A 31 8.29 -4.13 5.45
C ILE A 31 9.15 -2.92 5.10
N HIS A 32 8.94 -2.40 3.90
CA HIS A 32 9.58 -1.19 3.41
C HIS A 32 8.84 0.02 3.96
N ILE A 33 9.54 0.84 4.75
CA ILE A 33 9.02 2.10 5.27
C ILE A 33 9.74 3.23 4.53
N SER A 34 9.05 3.88 3.60
CA SER A 34 9.63 4.87 2.69
C SER A 34 8.62 5.93 2.27
N CYS A 35 9.08 6.93 1.54
CA CYS A 35 8.19 7.93 0.97
C CYS A 35 7.29 7.31 -0.10
N ILE A 36 6.03 7.71 -0.14
CA ILE A 36 5.11 7.39 -1.24
C ILE A 36 5.47 8.24 -2.48
N ARG A 37 5.24 7.72 -3.68
CA ARG A 37 5.38 8.51 -4.90
C ARG A 37 4.34 9.64 -4.95
N PRO A 38 4.68 10.83 -5.49
CA PRO A 38 3.74 11.95 -5.61
C PRO A 38 2.48 11.63 -6.43
N ASP A 39 2.63 10.91 -7.54
CA ASP A 39 1.51 10.53 -8.42
C ASP A 39 0.53 9.57 -7.72
N VAL A 40 1.05 8.60 -6.97
CA VAL A 40 0.21 7.69 -6.16
C VAL A 40 -0.50 8.46 -5.06
N ARG A 41 0.19 9.38 -4.36
CA ARG A 41 -0.43 10.21 -3.33
C ARG A 41 -1.64 10.98 -3.87
N GLU A 42 -1.45 11.68 -4.98
CA GLU A 42 -2.48 12.47 -5.65
C GLU A 42 -3.68 11.59 -6.05
N GLN A 43 -3.42 10.41 -6.63
CA GLN A 43 -4.50 9.50 -7.00
C GLN A 43 -5.30 9.01 -5.79
N LEU A 44 -4.63 8.61 -4.70
CA LEU A 44 -5.30 8.15 -3.49
C LEU A 44 -6.13 9.26 -2.82
N ASP A 45 -5.70 10.52 -2.91
CA ASP A 45 -6.44 11.67 -2.41
C ASP A 45 -7.68 11.94 -3.27
N ASN A 46 -7.56 11.85 -4.59
CA ASN A 46 -8.68 11.99 -5.53
C ASN A 46 -9.73 10.87 -5.40
N ASP A 47 -9.32 9.71 -4.90
CA ASP A 47 -10.17 8.54 -4.71
C ASP A 47 -10.71 8.41 -3.28
N LEU A 48 -10.41 9.36 -2.38
CA LEU A 48 -10.73 9.30 -0.94
C LEU A 48 -12.17 8.83 -0.66
N THR A 49 -13.16 9.46 -1.31
CA THR A 49 -14.58 9.18 -1.10
C THR A 49 -15.07 7.90 -1.80
N ARG A 50 -14.28 7.34 -2.70
CA ARG A 50 -14.57 6.10 -3.43
C ARG A 50 -14.00 4.86 -2.74
N ILE A 51 -13.02 5.03 -1.86
CA ILE A 51 -12.42 3.92 -1.10
C ILE A 51 -13.32 3.58 0.10
N SER A 52 -13.98 2.43 0.01
CA SER A 52 -14.91 1.95 1.05
C SER A 52 -14.22 1.11 2.13
N THR A 53 -14.96 0.72 3.17
CA THR A 53 -14.50 -0.25 4.19
C THR A 53 -14.49 -1.71 3.73
N ARG A 54 -14.87 -1.98 2.46
CA ARG A 54 -14.73 -3.28 1.80
C ARG A 54 -13.60 -3.22 0.78
N TRP A 55 -12.90 -4.33 0.59
CA TRP A 55 -11.94 -4.49 -0.50
C TRP A 55 -12.66 -4.36 -1.84
N LEU A 56 -12.30 -3.35 -2.61
CA LEU A 56 -12.80 -3.11 -3.97
C LEU A 56 -11.63 -2.70 -4.88
N PRO A 57 -11.68 -2.99 -6.19
CA PRO A 57 -10.69 -2.47 -7.12
C PRO A 57 -10.58 -0.95 -7.04
N LEU A 58 -9.36 -0.44 -6.89
CA LEU A 58 -9.04 0.98 -6.97
C LEU A 58 -9.21 1.43 -8.43
N PRO A 59 -10.05 2.44 -8.71
CA PRO A 59 -10.23 2.95 -10.05
C PRO A 59 -8.90 3.35 -10.70
N GLY A 60 -8.61 2.81 -11.89
CA GLY A 60 -7.37 3.06 -12.62
C GLY A 60 -6.16 2.25 -12.18
N GLY A 61 -6.23 1.51 -11.06
CA GLY A 61 -5.09 0.76 -10.51
C GLY A 61 -3.94 1.68 -10.09
N LEU A 62 -2.76 1.11 -9.84
CA LEU A 62 -1.52 1.86 -9.59
C LEU A 62 -0.41 1.23 -10.41
N MET A 63 0.49 2.06 -10.98
CA MET A 63 1.64 1.57 -11.78
C MET A 63 1.25 0.62 -12.94
N GLY A 64 0.03 0.75 -13.48
CA GLY A 64 -0.49 -0.15 -14.52
C GLY A 64 -0.89 -1.53 -14.00
N HIS A 65 -1.09 -1.69 -12.70
CA HIS A 65 -1.46 -2.92 -12.03
C HIS A 65 -2.78 -2.76 -11.27
N GLU A 66 -3.55 -3.84 -11.19
CA GLU A 66 -4.76 -3.87 -10.38
C GLU A 66 -4.40 -3.85 -8.89
N TYR A 67 -5.08 -2.97 -8.17
CA TYR A 67 -5.00 -2.88 -6.71
C TYR A 67 -6.41 -2.96 -6.15
N LEU A 68 -6.60 -3.79 -5.13
CA LEU A 68 -7.73 -3.65 -4.23
C LEU A 68 -7.40 -2.59 -3.19
N ALA A 69 -8.36 -1.75 -2.86
CA ALA A 69 -8.26 -0.76 -1.80
C ALA A 69 -9.34 -1.01 -0.73
N ARG A 70 -8.97 -0.83 0.54
CA ARG A 70 -9.88 -0.88 1.68
C ARG A 70 -9.52 0.22 2.66
N ARG A 71 -10.49 1.04 3.03
CA ARG A 71 -10.38 2.01 4.11
C ARG A 71 -10.38 1.30 5.46
N VAL A 72 -9.54 1.77 6.38
CA VAL A 72 -9.43 1.23 7.74
C VAL A 72 -9.11 2.35 8.72
N THR A 73 -9.67 2.30 9.93
CA THR A 73 -9.28 3.21 11.01
C THR A 73 -8.05 2.73 11.77
N GLU A 74 -7.43 3.61 12.55
CA GLU A 74 -6.38 3.22 13.49
C GLU A 74 -6.86 2.17 14.51
N SER A 75 -8.09 2.32 15.01
CA SER A 75 -8.68 1.39 15.98
C SER A 75 -8.93 -0.01 15.40
N GLU A 76 -9.25 -0.11 14.11
CA GLU A 76 -9.33 -1.38 13.40
C GLU A 76 -7.93 -2.00 13.21
N LEU A 77 -6.93 -1.20 12.82
CA LEU A 77 -5.54 -1.67 12.66
C LEU A 77 -4.91 -2.17 13.97
N ALA A 78 -5.29 -1.57 15.10
CA ALA A 78 -4.87 -2.03 16.42
C ALA A 78 -5.43 -3.42 16.78
N GLN A 79 -6.54 -3.83 16.15
CA GLN A 79 -7.21 -5.10 16.43
C GLN A 79 -6.88 -6.19 15.41
N ARG A 80 -6.74 -5.83 14.13
CA ARG A 80 -6.51 -6.78 13.03
C ARG A 80 -5.41 -6.26 12.11
N SER A 81 -4.48 -7.14 11.74
CA SER A 81 -3.44 -6.79 10.77
C SER A 81 -4.00 -6.74 9.34
N PRO A 82 -3.37 -5.99 8.42
CA PRO A 82 -3.75 -6.01 7.00
C PRO A 82 -3.77 -7.42 6.38
N PHE A 83 -2.89 -8.32 6.84
CA PHE A 83 -2.86 -9.72 6.41
C PHE A 83 -4.11 -10.48 6.81
N MET A 84 -4.59 -10.30 8.04
CA MET A 84 -5.81 -10.93 8.54
C MET A 84 -7.04 -10.42 7.79
N MET A 85 -7.11 -9.10 7.57
CA MET A 85 -8.19 -8.49 6.78
C MET A 85 -8.22 -9.02 5.34
N LEU A 86 -7.06 -9.14 4.69
CA LEU A 86 -6.98 -9.73 3.35
C LEU A 86 -7.45 -11.19 3.34
N ALA A 87 -6.90 -12.02 4.24
CA ALA A 87 -7.18 -13.46 4.30
C ALA A 87 -8.62 -13.82 4.69
N GLU A 88 -9.35 -12.90 5.32
CA GLU A 88 -10.72 -13.12 5.78
C GLU A 88 -11.78 -12.52 4.85
N GLU A 89 -11.42 -11.47 4.09
CA GLU A 89 -12.40 -10.65 3.37
C GLU A 89 -12.26 -10.73 1.85
N VAL A 90 -11.10 -11.15 1.32
CA VAL A 90 -10.89 -11.34 -0.12
C VAL A 90 -11.03 -12.82 -0.48
N PRO A 91 -11.91 -13.19 -1.43
CA PRO A 91 -12.07 -14.57 -1.88
C PRO A 91 -10.74 -15.19 -2.31
N GLU A 92 -10.52 -16.46 -1.93
CA GLU A 92 -9.33 -17.26 -2.27
C GLU A 92 -7.98 -16.73 -1.75
N ALA A 93 -7.92 -15.52 -1.18
CA ALA A 93 -6.67 -14.91 -0.72
C ALA A 93 -6.03 -15.72 0.41
N ARG A 94 -6.83 -16.30 1.33
CA ARG A 94 -6.35 -17.13 2.44
C ARG A 94 -5.41 -18.24 2.00
N ASP A 95 -5.76 -18.94 0.92
CA ASP A 95 -4.99 -20.08 0.40
C ASP A 95 -3.85 -19.63 -0.53
N HIS A 96 -3.81 -18.35 -0.89
CA HIS A 96 -2.90 -17.78 -1.89
C HIS A 96 -2.14 -16.55 -1.40
N MET A 97 -2.03 -16.32 -0.08
CA MET A 97 -1.42 -15.12 0.51
C MET A 97 -0.03 -14.80 -0.06
N GLY A 98 0.78 -15.81 -0.40
CA GLY A 98 2.11 -15.62 -0.99
C GLY A 98 2.13 -15.01 -2.40
N ARG A 99 0.97 -14.86 -3.05
CA ARG A 99 0.80 -14.17 -4.35
C ARG A 99 0.49 -12.69 -4.21
N TYR A 100 0.11 -12.26 -3.01
CA TYR A 100 -0.28 -10.88 -2.73
C TYR A 100 0.91 -10.08 -2.19
N ALA A 101 0.88 -8.79 -2.51
CA ALA A 101 1.64 -7.75 -1.82
C ALA A 101 0.66 -6.79 -1.18
N LEU A 102 1.08 -6.17 -0.08
CA LEU A 102 0.26 -5.24 0.69
C LEU A 102 0.97 -3.91 0.89
N ALA A 103 0.22 -2.83 0.92
CA ALA A 103 0.69 -1.53 1.35
C ALA A 103 -0.30 -0.82 2.26
N VAL A 104 0.21 0.12 3.06
CA VAL A 104 -0.56 0.97 3.98
C VAL A 104 -0.14 2.42 3.77
N VAL A 105 -1.13 3.29 3.60
CA VAL A 105 -0.94 4.73 3.41
C VAL A 105 -1.96 5.49 4.24
N ARG A 106 -1.56 6.56 4.93
CA ARG A 106 -2.49 7.43 5.66
C ARG A 106 -3.29 8.28 4.68
N GLN A 107 -4.59 8.45 4.90
CA GLN A 107 -5.47 9.32 4.13
C GLN A 107 -5.58 10.72 4.77
N SER A 108 -6.11 11.69 4.03
CA SER A 108 -6.22 13.08 4.47
C SER A 108 -7.24 13.31 5.59
N ASP A 109 -8.13 12.36 5.84
CA ASP A 109 -9.12 12.37 6.92
C ASP A 109 -8.73 11.44 8.09
N ASP A 110 -7.41 11.29 8.28
CA ASP A 110 -6.75 10.55 9.37
C ASP A 110 -6.97 9.03 9.41
N SER A 111 -7.78 8.46 8.50
CA SER A 111 -7.84 7.01 8.32
C SER A 111 -6.63 6.50 7.54
N PHE A 112 -6.61 5.19 7.28
CA PHE A 112 -5.64 4.55 6.40
C PHE A 112 -6.35 3.88 5.23
N VAL A 113 -5.63 3.75 4.12
CA VAL A 113 -5.98 2.84 3.03
C VAL A 113 -5.02 1.66 3.05
N LEU A 114 -5.60 0.46 3.03
CA LEU A 114 -4.92 -0.78 2.73
C LEU A 114 -5.00 -1.03 1.24
N LEU A 115 -3.86 -1.34 0.65
CA LEU A 115 -3.72 -1.67 -0.76
C LEU A 115 -3.26 -3.12 -0.87
N ALA A 116 -3.88 -3.88 -1.79
CA ALA A 116 -3.48 -5.24 -2.09
C ALA A 116 -3.37 -5.44 -3.60
N THR A 117 -2.27 -6.03 -4.06
CA THR A 117 -2.12 -6.41 -5.46
C THR A 117 -1.70 -7.87 -5.57
N GLU A 118 -2.31 -8.61 -6.51
CA GLU A 118 -1.98 -10.01 -6.75
C GLU A 118 -1.08 -10.14 -7.97
N ARG A 119 -0.13 -11.08 -7.91
CA ARG A 119 0.72 -11.43 -9.04
C ARG A 119 -0.12 -11.79 -10.27
N ASN A 120 0.15 -11.12 -11.39
CA ASN A 120 -0.49 -11.37 -12.67
C ASN A 120 0.55 -11.41 -13.79
N LEU A 121 0.58 -12.50 -14.57
CA LEU A 121 1.55 -12.67 -15.66
C LEU A 121 1.29 -11.76 -16.86
N LEU A 122 0.02 -11.52 -17.21
CA LEU A 122 -0.36 -10.74 -18.39
C LEU A 122 0.04 -9.26 -18.24
N THR A 123 -0.11 -8.73 -17.03
CA THR A 123 0.27 -7.35 -16.70
C THR A 123 1.71 -7.25 -16.18
N LEU A 124 2.48 -8.35 -16.21
CA LEU A 124 3.83 -8.46 -15.65
C LEU A 124 3.94 -8.06 -14.16
N ASN A 125 2.83 -8.13 -13.44
CA ASN A 125 2.76 -7.79 -12.03
C ASN A 125 3.37 -8.90 -11.18
N ARG A 126 4.47 -8.59 -10.48
CA ARG A 126 5.16 -9.51 -9.57
C ARG A 126 4.63 -9.46 -8.14
N ALA A 127 3.56 -8.71 -7.91
CA ALA A 127 3.08 -8.28 -6.61
C ALA A 127 4.23 -7.68 -5.79
N SER A 128 4.63 -6.48 -6.18
CA SER A 128 5.70 -5.71 -5.54
C SER A 128 5.13 -4.37 -5.10
N ALA A 129 4.48 -4.33 -3.93
CA ALA A 129 3.86 -3.10 -3.42
C ALA A 129 4.86 -1.96 -3.18
N GLU A 130 6.17 -2.24 -3.08
CA GLU A 130 7.22 -1.22 -3.06
C GLU A 130 7.20 -0.30 -4.30
N GLU A 131 6.58 -0.71 -5.41
CA GLU A 131 6.46 0.11 -6.62
C GLU A 131 5.70 1.43 -6.41
N ILE A 132 4.88 1.53 -5.35
CA ILE A 132 4.17 2.77 -5.01
C ILE A 132 5.07 3.76 -4.25
N GLN A 133 6.28 3.35 -3.91
CA GLN A 133 7.23 4.12 -3.11
C GLN A 133 8.25 4.84 -4.00
N ASP A 134 8.72 5.98 -3.51
CA ASP A 134 9.85 6.71 -4.06
C ASP A 134 10.93 6.83 -2.97
N HIS A 135 11.99 6.05 -3.09
CA HIS A 135 13.09 6.08 -2.13
C HIS A 135 13.96 7.34 -2.24
N SER A 136 13.81 8.13 -3.31
CA SER A 136 14.42 9.46 -3.42
C SER A 136 13.61 10.55 -2.70
N CYS A 137 12.37 10.24 -2.27
CA CYS A 137 11.50 11.13 -1.52
C CYS A 137 11.22 12.47 -2.21
N ALA A 138 10.96 12.48 -3.52
CA ALA A 138 10.63 13.68 -4.28
C ALA A 138 9.39 14.42 -3.74
N ILE A 139 8.48 13.70 -3.07
CA ILE A 139 7.30 14.26 -2.38
C ILE A 139 7.67 15.28 -1.28
N LEU A 140 8.88 15.20 -0.71
CA LEU A 140 9.34 16.15 0.31
C LEU A 140 9.99 17.41 -0.28
N SER A 141 10.25 17.41 -1.60
CA SER A 141 10.85 18.53 -2.32
C SER A 141 9.84 19.27 -3.21
N SER A 142 8.68 18.67 -3.45
CA SER A 142 7.56 19.30 -4.14
C SER A 142 6.92 20.30 -3.19
N ARG A 143 7.13 21.59 -3.46
CA ARG A 143 6.42 22.70 -2.82
C ARG A 143 5.31 23.18 -3.73
#